data_AF-A0AAD1NV21-F1
#
_entry.id   AF-A0AAD1NV21-F1
#
_cell.length_a   1.000
_cell.length_b   1.000
_cell.length_c   1.000
_cell.angle_alpha   90.00
_cell.angle_beta   90.00
_cell.angle_gamma   90.00
#
_symmetry.space_group_name_H-M   'P 1'
#
loop_
_entity.id
_entity.type
_entity.pdbx_description
1 polymer ?
#
loop_
_entity_poly.entity_id
_entity_poly.type
_entity_poly.pdbx_seq_one_letter_code
_entity_poly.pdbx_strand_id
1 'polypeptide(L)'
;MTLMGVTFMFSCAQVNGTMEKITSHAVRLAKGNTALIPLIIYFLIAAITTAGPGNIPTVVLMAPVCMALADRIGLSAFAMTLLVVGAADGAAFSPIAPTGIITNNIVEKMSGELGITMTTSFAWTIYAWSFIAQTLINFGGFFIFGGWKWMRAQKSGKVSIDDLAPKPDPMNPRQWVTVAAIVVLIVMVLFFGWDVGMTAFFLGAIFIVFTIADDEQAVKNMPWGSSSWWAECR
;
A
#
# COMPACT_ATOMS: atom_id res chain seq x y z
N MET A 1 -10.62 -10.36 -10.53
CA MET A 1 -11.11 -9.05 -10.99
C MET A 1 -10.36 -7.91 -10.30
N THR A 2 -10.26 -7.92 -8.97
CA THR A 2 -9.65 -6.84 -8.16
C THR A 2 -8.24 -6.44 -8.57
N LEU A 3 -7.35 -7.44 -8.73
CA LEU A 3 -5.98 -7.18 -9.13
C LEU A 3 -5.90 -6.49 -10.50
N MET A 4 -6.60 -7.02 -11.52
CA MET A 4 -6.57 -6.45 -12.87
C MET A 4 -7.09 -5.00 -12.90
N GLY A 5 -8.21 -4.72 -12.23
CA GLY A 5 -8.79 -3.36 -12.22
C GLY A 5 -7.84 -2.34 -11.61
N VAL A 6 -7.19 -2.70 -10.51
CA VAL A 6 -6.25 -1.81 -9.82
C VAL A 6 -4.96 -1.66 -10.61
N THR A 7 -4.38 -2.77 -11.07
CA THR A 7 -3.17 -2.73 -11.90
C THR A 7 -3.37 -1.90 -13.16
N PHE A 8 -4.54 -1.98 -13.79
CA PHE A 8 -4.89 -1.18 -14.95
C PHE A 8 -4.98 0.33 -14.63
N MET A 9 -5.70 0.71 -13.56
CA MET A 9 -5.80 2.10 -13.12
C MET A 9 -4.42 2.69 -12.78
N PHE A 10 -3.57 1.94 -12.08
CA PHE A 10 -2.21 2.38 -11.74
C PHE A 10 -1.24 2.34 -12.93
N SER A 11 -1.45 1.45 -13.90
CA SER A 11 -0.73 1.47 -15.18
C SER A 11 -0.99 2.79 -15.91
N CYS A 12 -2.26 3.23 -15.97
CA CYS A 12 -2.62 4.55 -16.51
C CYS A 12 -1.93 5.68 -15.73
N ALA A 13 -1.86 5.57 -14.40
CA ALA A 13 -1.19 6.56 -13.54
C ALA A 13 0.35 6.58 -13.67
N GLN A 14 0.97 5.48 -14.10
CA GLN A 14 2.39 5.45 -14.46
C GLN A 14 2.62 6.09 -15.83
N VAL A 15 1.84 5.71 -16.84
CA VAL A 15 1.96 6.23 -18.21
C VAL A 15 1.81 7.75 -18.26
N ASN A 16 0.94 8.32 -17.41
CA ASN A 16 0.71 9.77 -17.35
C ASN A 16 1.70 10.56 -16.45
N GLY A 17 2.70 9.88 -15.87
CA GLY A 17 3.74 10.52 -15.06
C GLY A 17 3.31 10.92 -13.65
N THR A 18 2.10 10.55 -13.20
CA THR A 18 1.56 10.97 -11.89
C THR A 18 2.34 10.30 -10.77
N MET A 19 2.66 9.02 -10.92
CA MET A 19 3.36 8.23 -9.90
C MET A 19 4.78 8.75 -9.65
N GLU A 20 5.52 9.13 -10.69
CA GLU A 20 6.86 9.72 -10.55
C GLU A 20 6.82 11.04 -9.78
N LYS A 21 5.80 11.88 -10.03
CA LYS A 21 5.65 13.16 -9.34
C LYS A 21 5.21 13.01 -7.90
N ILE A 22 4.28 12.10 -7.59
CA ILE A 22 3.87 11.79 -6.21
C ILE A 22 5.08 11.31 -5.43
N THR A 23 5.85 10.38 -5.98
CA THR A 23 7.04 9.84 -5.33
C THR A 23 8.11 10.93 -5.13
N SER A 24 8.35 11.80 -6.12
CA SER A 24 9.27 12.94 -6.00
C SER A 24 8.86 13.91 -4.87
N HIS A 25 7.57 14.21 -4.75
CA HIS A 25 7.05 15.02 -3.64
C HIS A 25 7.20 14.32 -2.29
N ALA A 26 6.93 13.01 -2.21
CA ALA A 26 7.09 12.23 -0.98
C ALA A 26 8.54 12.21 -0.48
N VAL A 27 9.52 12.03 -1.39
CA VAL A 27 10.95 12.09 -1.07
C VAL A 27 11.36 13.50 -0.58
N ARG A 28 10.88 14.56 -1.26
CA ARG A 28 11.16 15.95 -0.83
C ARG A 28 10.54 16.28 0.52
N LEU A 29 9.33 15.77 0.80
CA LEU A 29 8.67 15.93 2.10
C LEU A 29 9.45 15.25 3.24
N ALA A 30 10.16 14.15 2.93
CA ALA A 30 11.04 13.46 3.87
C ALA A 30 12.37 14.20 4.18
N LYS A 31 12.59 15.39 3.59
CA LYS A 31 13.65 16.37 3.94
C LYS A 31 15.07 15.78 4.10
N GLY A 32 15.42 14.74 3.33
CA GLY A 32 16.77 14.18 3.29
C GLY A 32 17.11 13.16 4.39
N ASN A 33 16.16 12.74 5.23
CA ASN A 33 16.33 11.57 6.11
C ASN A 33 15.68 10.33 5.51
N THR A 34 16.23 9.88 4.37
CA THR A 34 15.76 8.73 3.60
C THR A 34 15.66 7.45 4.43
N ALA A 35 16.49 7.32 5.48
CA ALA A 35 16.47 6.16 6.37
C ALA A 35 15.16 6.02 7.20
N LEU A 36 14.43 7.11 7.44
CA LEU A 36 13.15 7.09 8.18
C LEU A 36 11.94 6.77 7.30
N ILE A 37 12.06 6.89 5.98
CA ILE A 37 10.95 6.72 5.04
C ILE A 37 10.24 5.36 5.21
N PRO A 38 10.95 4.21 5.27
CA PRO A 38 10.29 2.91 5.38
C PRO A 38 9.51 2.75 6.69
N LEU A 39 10.01 3.35 7.78
CA LEU A 39 9.34 3.35 9.08
C LEU A 39 8.04 4.17 9.04
N ILE A 40 8.09 5.35 8.42
CA ILE A 40 6.92 6.22 8.25
C ILE A 40 5.86 5.51 7.41
N ILE A 41 6.25 4.88 6.31
CA ILE A 41 5.35 4.10 5.45
C ILE A 41 4.72 2.94 6.21
N TYR A 42 5.51 2.20 6.98
CA TYR A 42 5.01 1.09 7.79
C TYR A 42 3.89 1.53 8.73
N PHE A 43 4.13 2.58 9.53
CA PHE A 43 3.11 3.08 10.46
C PHE A 43 1.93 3.74 9.76
N LEU A 44 2.15 4.40 8.62
CA LEU A 44 1.07 4.99 7.82
C LEU A 44 0.15 3.90 7.26
N ILE A 45 0.70 2.82 6.72
CA ILE A 45 -0.07 1.68 6.22
C ILE A 45 -0.81 0.99 7.36
N ALA A 46 -0.15 0.80 8.51
CA ALA A 46 -0.78 0.24 9.68
C ALA A 46 -1.96 1.10 10.14
N ALA A 47 -1.79 2.42 10.24
CA ALA A 47 -2.85 3.34 10.63
C ALA A 47 -4.02 3.33 9.65
N ILE A 48 -3.75 3.36 8.34
CA ILE A 48 -4.78 3.27 7.31
C ILE A 48 -5.52 1.94 7.42
N THR A 49 -4.82 0.83 7.54
CA THR A 49 -5.43 -0.51 7.65
C THR A 49 -6.30 -0.63 8.90
N THR A 50 -5.78 -0.15 10.03
CA THR A 50 -6.49 -0.15 11.32
C THR A 50 -7.75 0.70 11.27
N ALA A 51 -7.78 1.78 10.49
CA ALA A 51 -8.92 2.69 10.37
C ALA A 51 -10.18 2.08 9.73
N GLY A 52 -10.12 0.85 9.21
CA GLY A 52 -11.29 0.14 8.69
C GLY A 52 -11.26 -0.43 7.26
N PRO A 53 -10.42 0.01 6.28
CA PRO A 53 -10.42 -0.59 4.93
C PRO A 53 -10.16 -2.09 4.98
N GLY A 54 -9.32 -2.53 5.91
CA GLY A 54 -8.76 -3.88 5.92
C GLY A 54 -7.43 -3.97 5.16
N ASN A 55 -6.78 -5.11 5.30
CA ASN A 55 -5.41 -5.34 4.82
C ASN A 55 -5.33 -5.35 3.29
N ILE A 56 -6.22 -6.06 2.61
CA ILE A 56 -6.20 -6.20 1.14
C ILE A 56 -6.31 -4.83 0.42
N PRO A 57 -7.35 -4.01 0.66
CA PRO A 57 -7.48 -2.71 -0.01
C PRO A 57 -6.30 -1.78 0.29
N THR A 58 -5.76 -1.81 1.51
CA THR A 58 -4.64 -0.95 1.89
C THR A 58 -3.36 -1.34 1.15
N VAL A 59 -3.03 -2.63 1.06
CA VAL A 59 -1.86 -3.10 0.30
C VAL A 59 -2.01 -2.77 -1.17
N VAL A 60 -3.19 -3.04 -1.72
CA VAL A 60 -3.50 -2.80 -3.14
C VAL A 60 -3.34 -1.33 -3.51
N LEU A 61 -3.72 -0.42 -2.62
CA LEU A 61 -3.54 1.02 -2.78
C LEU A 61 -2.07 1.47 -2.62
N MET A 62 -1.41 0.98 -1.58
CA MET A 62 -0.12 1.51 -1.16
C MET A 62 1.07 0.85 -1.88
N ALA A 63 0.92 -0.37 -2.38
CA ALA A 63 2.00 -1.11 -3.02
C ALA A 63 2.61 -0.36 -4.22
N PRO A 64 1.85 0.15 -5.21
CA PRO A 64 2.45 0.85 -6.36
C PRO A 64 3.24 2.08 -5.95
N VAL A 65 2.73 2.86 -4.99
CA VAL A 65 3.39 4.07 -4.47
C VAL A 65 4.68 3.71 -3.73
N CYS A 66 4.63 2.68 -2.89
CA CYS A 66 5.78 2.25 -2.10
C CYS A 66 6.88 1.62 -2.97
N MET A 67 6.52 0.87 -4.02
CA MET A 67 7.49 0.31 -4.97
C MET A 67 8.20 1.41 -5.77
N ALA A 68 7.44 2.36 -6.32
CA ALA A 68 8.03 3.50 -7.01
C ALA A 68 8.98 4.30 -6.10
N LEU A 69 8.66 4.39 -4.81
CA LEU A 69 9.50 5.02 -3.81
C LEU A 69 10.74 4.18 -3.44
N ALA A 70 10.61 2.86 -3.36
CA ALA A 70 11.73 1.95 -3.11
C ALA A 70 12.83 2.09 -4.17
N ASP A 71 12.44 2.15 -5.45
CA ASP A 71 13.37 2.34 -6.56
C ASP A 71 14.10 3.68 -6.47
N ARG A 72 13.40 4.75 -6.07
CA ARG A 72 14.00 6.09 -5.90
C ARG A 72 14.99 6.16 -4.74
N ILE A 73 14.73 5.47 -3.64
CA ILE A 73 15.60 5.47 -2.45
C ILE A 73 16.64 4.34 -2.46
N GLY A 74 16.68 3.54 -3.53
CA GLY A 74 17.58 2.39 -3.69
C GLY A 74 17.36 1.30 -2.64
N LEU A 75 16.14 1.16 -2.11
CA LEU A 75 15.78 0.08 -1.20
C LEU A 75 15.39 -1.15 -2.03
N SER A 76 15.78 -2.35 -1.62
CA SER A 76 15.37 -3.56 -2.33
C SER A 76 13.84 -3.69 -2.34
N ALA A 77 13.26 -3.97 -3.51
CA ALA A 77 11.82 -4.15 -3.67
C ALA A 77 11.25 -5.20 -2.71
N PHE A 78 12.02 -6.25 -2.42
CA PHE A 78 11.66 -7.26 -1.43
C PHE A 78 11.53 -6.69 -0.01
N ALA A 79 12.48 -5.88 0.45
CA ALA A 79 12.41 -5.27 1.78
C ALA A 79 11.27 -4.26 1.90
N MET A 80 10.97 -3.51 0.84
CA MET A 80 9.80 -2.63 0.82
C MET A 80 8.50 -3.44 0.86
N THR A 81 8.37 -4.49 0.04
CA THR A 81 7.20 -5.37 0.05
C THR A 81 6.95 -5.96 1.44
N LEU A 82 8.02 -6.41 2.10
CA LEU A 82 7.94 -6.97 3.44
C LEU A 82 7.33 -5.97 4.43
N LEU A 83 7.75 -4.70 4.38
CA LEU A 83 7.18 -3.65 5.24
C LEU A 83 5.74 -3.30 4.88
N VAL A 84 5.43 -3.20 3.58
CA VAL A 84 4.09 -2.82 3.10
C VAL A 84 3.05 -3.89 3.44
N VAL A 85 3.32 -5.12 3.04
CA VAL A 85 2.43 -6.27 3.30
C VAL A 85 2.39 -6.55 4.79
N GLY A 86 3.55 -6.51 5.44
CA GLY A 86 3.69 -6.76 6.86
C GLY A 86 2.95 -5.76 7.75
N ALA A 87 3.00 -4.47 7.43
CA ALA A 87 2.25 -3.43 8.13
C ALA A 87 0.75 -3.65 8.02
N ALA A 88 0.26 -3.97 6.81
CA ALA A 88 -1.15 -4.20 6.57
C ALA A 88 -1.64 -5.49 7.25
N ASP A 89 -0.85 -6.55 7.22
CA ASP A 89 -1.19 -7.82 7.87
C ASP A 89 -1.22 -7.69 9.39
N GLY A 90 -0.22 -6.99 9.96
CA GLY A 90 -0.18 -6.73 11.40
C GLY A 90 -1.36 -5.91 11.90
N ALA A 91 -1.89 -5.02 11.05
CA ALA A 91 -3.04 -4.19 11.35
C ALA A 91 -4.40 -4.83 10.99
N ALA A 92 -4.41 -6.00 10.34
CA ALA A 92 -5.62 -6.64 9.83
C ALA A 92 -6.62 -7.04 10.93
N PHE A 93 -6.11 -7.36 12.13
CA PHE A 93 -6.91 -7.78 13.28
C PHE A 93 -7.56 -6.61 14.03
N SER A 94 -7.53 -5.40 13.48
CA SER A 94 -8.22 -4.25 14.06
C SER A 94 -9.71 -4.56 14.27
N PRO A 95 -10.30 -4.29 15.46
CA PRO A 95 -11.70 -4.61 15.75
C PRO A 95 -12.71 -3.92 14.83
N ILE A 96 -12.28 -2.87 14.12
CA ILE A 96 -13.09 -2.10 13.18
C ILE A 96 -12.82 -2.47 11.70
N ALA A 97 -11.82 -3.31 11.44
CA ALA A 97 -11.54 -3.81 10.10
C ALA A 97 -12.34 -5.09 9.81
N PRO A 98 -12.73 -5.36 8.55
CA PRO A 98 -13.52 -6.54 8.19
C PRO A 98 -12.92 -7.85 8.70
N THR A 99 -11.60 -8.03 8.57
CA THR A 99 -10.88 -9.22 9.03
C THR A 99 -10.94 -9.37 10.55
N GLY A 100 -10.70 -8.29 11.30
CA GLY A 100 -10.81 -8.32 12.77
C GLY A 100 -12.24 -8.53 13.27
N ILE A 101 -13.26 -7.99 12.58
CA ILE A 101 -14.68 -8.27 12.88
C ILE A 101 -14.95 -9.77 12.74
N ILE A 102 -14.51 -10.40 11.65
CA ILE A 102 -14.68 -11.84 11.43
C ILE A 102 -13.97 -12.63 12.54
N THR A 103 -12.72 -12.30 12.87
CA THR A 103 -11.98 -12.97 13.95
C THR A 103 -12.71 -12.85 15.28
N ASN A 104 -13.18 -11.66 15.65
CA ASN A 104 -13.91 -11.46 16.90
C ASN A 104 -15.20 -12.29 16.96
N ASN A 105 -15.97 -12.35 15.87
CA ASN A 105 -17.17 -13.18 15.78
C ASN A 105 -16.86 -14.69 15.92
N ILE A 106 -15.74 -15.14 15.39
CA ILE A 106 -15.30 -16.53 15.50
C ILE A 106 -14.89 -16.86 16.95
N VAL A 107 -14.15 -15.97 17.61
CA VAL A 107 -13.74 -16.16 19.00
C VAL A 107 -14.94 -16.10 19.94
N GLU A 108 -15.93 -15.24 19.66
CA GLU A 108 -17.19 -15.19 20.41
C GLU A 108 -17.98 -16.51 20.33
N LYS A 109 -18.02 -17.15 19.16
CA LYS A 109 -18.66 -18.47 19.01
C LYS A 109 -17.96 -19.58 19.79
N MET A 110 -16.64 -19.50 19.95
CA MET A 110 -15.85 -20.47 20.72
C MET A 110 -15.69 -20.08 22.20
N SER A 111 -16.23 -18.93 22.61
CA SER A 111 -15.99 -18.35 23.94
C SER A 111 -16.56 -19.21 25.06
N GLY A 112 -17.65 -19.94 24.78
CA GLY A 112 -18.26 -20.90 25.71
C GLY A 112 -17.41 -22.16 25.96
N GLU A 113 -16.62 -22.60 24.99
CA GLU A 113 -15.71 -23.76 25.14
C GLU A 113 -14.37 -23.36 25.76
N LEU A 114 -13.90 -22.13 25.50
CA LEU A 114 -12.62 -21.62 25.98
C LEU A 114 -12.71 -20.96 27.37
N GLY A 115 -13.92 -20.73 27.90
CA GLY A 115 -14.12 -20.02 29.18
C GLY A 115 -13.72 -18.54 29.13
N ILE A 116 -13.65 -17.95 27.93
CA ILE A 116 -13.20 -16.57 27.70
C ILE A 116 -14.45 -15.70 27.47
N THR A 117 -14.54 -14.55 28.12
CA THR A 117 -15.58 -13.55 27.80
C THR A 117 -15.03 -12.57 26.77
N MET A 118 -15.64 -12.53 25.58
CA MET A 118 -15.30 -11.51 24.59
C MET A 118 -15.77 -10.13 25.07
N THR A 119 -14.81 -9.29 25.42
CA THR A 119 -15.03 -7.87 25.70
C THR A 119 -14.34 -7.04 24.62
N THR A 120 -14.81 -5.81 24.39
CA THR A 120 -14.16 -4.88 23.45
C THR A 120 -12.68 -4.69 23.76
N SER A 121 -12.31 -4.68 25.05
CA SER A 121 -10.91 -4.62 25.51
C SER A 121 -10.08 -5.84 25.10
N PHE A 122 -10.68 -7.03 25.06
CA PHE A 122 -10.00 -8.25 24.64
C PHE A 122 -9.68 -8.23 23.14
N ALA A 123 -10.60 -7.74 22.31
CA ALA A 123 -10.37 -7.59 20.87
C ALA A 123 -9.19 -6.62 20.55
N TRP A 124 -9.12 -5.50 21.28
CA TRP A 124 -7.97 -4.58 21.17
C TRP A 124 -6.66 -5.20 21.68
N THR A 125 -6.74 -6.10 22.66
CA THR A 125 -5.58 -6.84 23.17
C THR A 125 -5.05 -7.84 22.13
N ILE A 126 -5.94 -8.59 21.47
CA ILE A 126 -5.56 -9.47 20.34
C ILE A 126 -4.88 -8.64 19.25
N TYR A 127 -5.50 -7.52 18.85
CA TYR A 127 -4.91 -6.61 17.87
C TYR A 127 -3.51 -6.13 18.29
N ALA A 128 -3.33 -5.69 19.53
CA ALA A 128 -2.05 -5.16 20.00
C ALA A 128 -0.95 -6.23 19.98
N TRP A 129 -1.23 -7.45 20.45
CA TRP A 129 -0.25 -8.54 20.44
C TRP A 129 0.08 -9.01 19.02
N SER A 130 -0.92 -9.16 18.16
CA SER A 130 -0.71 -9.50 16.75
C SER A 130 0.10 -8.43 16.03
N PHE A 131 -0.23 -7.16 16.26
CA PHE A 131 0.50 -6.03 15.67
C PHE A 131 1.95 -5.99 16.14
N ILE A 132 2.21 -6.18 17.44
CA ILE A 132 3.58 -6.22 17.99
C ILE A 132 4.36 -7.41 17.41
N ALA A 133 3.78 -8.61 17.41
CA ALA A 133 4.43 -9.81 16.89
C ALA A 133 4.79 -9.64 15.40
N GLN A 134 3.85 -9.17 14.58
CA GLN A 134 4.06 -8.95 13.16
C GLN A 134 5.08 -7.84 12.92
N THR A 135 5.05 -6.77 13.71
CA THR A 135 6.03 -5.68 13.68
C THR A 135 7.43 -6.21 13.99
N LEU A 136 7.59 -7.02 15.03
CA LEU A 136 8.88 -7.63 15.37
C LEU A 136 9.40 -8.53 14.24
N ILE A 137 8.54 -9.33 13.62
CA ILE A 137 8.92 -10.21 12.51
C ILE A 137 9.31 -9.39 11.27
N ASN A 138 8.54 -8.37 10.91
CA ASN A 138 8.81 -7.54 9.73
C ASN A 138 10.06 -6.69 9.89
N PHE A 139 10.25 -6.06 11.05
CA PHE A 139 11.49 -5.33 11.32
C PHE A 139 12.67 -6.29 11.42
N GLY A 140 12.52 -7.44 12.08
CA GLY A 140 13.53 -8.49 12.11
C GLY A 140 13.96 -8.92 10.70
N GLY A 141 12.99 -9.25 9.84
CA GLY A 141 13.22 -9.56 8.44
C GLY A 141 13.86 -8.39 7.68
N PHE A 142 13.39 -7.17 7.89
CA PHE A 142 13.99 -5.97 7.27
C PHE A 142 15.47 -5.82 7.64
N PHE A 143 15.85 -6.04 8.90
CA PHE A 143 17.24 -5.99 9.32
C PHE A 143 18.08 -7.14 8.73
N ILE A 144 17.52 -8.36 8.63
CA ILE A 144 18.18 -9.54 8.07
C ILE A 144 18.40 -9.41 6.55
N PHE A 145 17.38 -8.97 5.81
CA PHE A 145 17.40 -8.87 4.34
C PHE A 145 18.11 -7.60 3.82
N GLY A 146 18.92 -6.94 4.66
CA GLY A 146 19.81 -5.87 4.23
C GLY A 146 19.31 -4.45 4.48
N GLY A 147 18.19 -4.27 5.19
CA GLY A 147 17.72 -2.96 5.64
C GLY A 147 18.72 -2.24 6.55
N TRP A 148 19.51 -2.98 7.35
CA TRP A 148 20.62 -2.39 8.12
C TRP A 148 21.71 -1.85 7.19
N LYS A 149 22.17 -2.66 6.23
CA LYS A 149 23.21 -2.27 5.27
C LYS A 149 22.78 -1.05 4.46
N TRP A 150 21.51 -1.01 4.03
CA TRP A 150 20.91 0.13 3.35
C TRP A 150 20.82 1.38 4.25
N MET A 151 20.34 1.27 5.50
CA MET A 151 20.28 2.40 6.43
C MET A 151 21.66 2.98 6.75
N ARG A 152 22.71 2.14 6.85
CA ARG A 152 24.09 2.59 7.02
C ARG A 152 24.64 3.29 5.77
N ALA A 153 24.33 2.78 4.58
CA ALA A 153 24.72 3.41 3.31
C ALA A 153 24.05 4.78 3.14
N GLN A 154 22.76 4.89 3.49
CA GLN A 154 21.99 6.13 3.47
C GLN A 154 22.44 7.16 4.54
N LYS A 155 22.90 6.73 5.72
CA LYS A 155 23.47 7.64 6.73
C LYS A 155 24.84 8.22 6.33
N SER A 156 25.59 7.52 5.47
CA SER A 156 26.92 7.95 4.99
C SER A 156 26.84 8.85 3.75
N GLY A 157 25.79 8.72 2.94
CA GLY A 157 25.52 9.60 1.82
C GLY A 157 24.60 10.73 2.25
N LYS A 158 25.06 11.98 2.25
CA LYS A 158 24.14 13.12 2.10
C LYS A 158 23.49 12.96 0.74
N VAL A 159 22.39 12.22 0.67
CA VAL A 159 21.60 12.10 -0.54
C VAL A 159 21.05 13.49 -0.83
N SER A 160 21.68 14.17 -1.78
CA SER A 160 21.22 15.44 -2.31
C SER A 160 19.79 15.22 -2.83
N ILE A 161 18.84 15.94 -2.23
CA ILE A 161 17.44 15.92 -2.62
C ILE A 161 17.29 16.25 -4.12
N ASP A 162 18.23 17.04 -4.67
CA ASP A 162 18.28 17.42 -6.08
C ASP A 162 18.81 16.31 -7.01
N ASP A 163 19.61 15.34 -6.52
CA ASP A 163 20.07 14.17 -7.31
C ASP A 163 19.03 13.04 -7.35
N LEU A 164 18.23 12.90 -6.28
CA LEU A 164 17.24 11.82 -6.15
C LEU A 164 15.88 12.17 -6.79
N ALA A 165 15.56 13.46 -6.83
CA ALA A 165 14.29 13.99 -7.30
C ALA A 165 14.52 15.38 -7.93
N PRO A 166 14.77 15.49 -9.25
CA PRO A 166 14.77 16.79 -9.91
C PRO A 166 13.44 17.49 -9.59
N LYS A 167 13.49 18.79 -9.27
CA LYS A 167 12.31 19.58 -8.84
C LYS A 167 11.12 19.22 -9.74
N PRO A 168 10.09 18.56 -9.20
CA PRO A 168 8.96 18.14 -10.02
C PRO A 168 8.28 19.40 -10.55
N ASP A 169 8.17 19.49 -11.87
CA ASP A 169 7.32 20.50 -12.50
C ASP A 169 5.91 20.41 -11.92
N PRO A 170 5.21 21.55 -11.75
CA PRO A 170 3.86 21.58 -11.17
C PRO A 170 2.95 20.51 -11.80
N MET A 171 2.10 19.90 -10.97
CA MET A 171 1.19 18.85 -11.43
C MET A 171 0.30 19.39 -12.55
N ASN A 172 0.28 18.67 -13.68
CA ASN A 172 -0.57 19.01 -14.81
C ASN A 172 -2.04 18.72 -14.42
N PRO A 173 -3.06 19.48 -14.88
CA PRO A 173 -4.47 19.18 -14.67
C PRO A 173 -4.86 17.71 -14.88
N ARG A 174 -4.27 17.01 -15.87
CA ARG A 174 -4.49 15.56 -16.08
C ARG A 174 -4.01 14.68 -14.90
N GLN A 175 -2.90 15.07 -14.27
CA GLN A 175 -2.33 14.39 -13.11
C GLN A 175 -3.16 14.67 -11.85
N TRP A 176 -3.74 15.88 -11.73
CA TRP A 176 -4.69 16.20 -10.68
C TRP A 176 -5.98 15.37 -10.76
N VAL A 177 -6.49 15.10 -11.97
CA VAL A 177 -7.63 14.17 -12.13
C VAL A 177 -7.25 12.76 -11.69
N THR A 178 -6.01 12.33 -11.95
CA THR A 178 -5.52 11.00 -11.51
C THR A 178 -5.43 10.93 -9.99
N VAL A 179 -4.88 11.96 -9.34
CA VAL A 179 -4.85 12.07 -7.88
C VAL A 179 -6.27 12.10 -7.30
N ALA A 180 -7.17 12.89 -7.88
CA ALA A 180 -8.55 12.96 -7.44
C ALA A 180 -9.25 11.61 -7.56
N ALA A 181 -9.01 10.86 -8.64
CA ALA A 181 -9.54 9.51 -8.81
C ALA A 181 -8.94 8.51 -7.81
N ILE A 182 -7.66 8.60 -7.45
CA ILE A 182 -7.07 7.80 -6.36
C ILE A 182 -7.77 8.14 -5.04
N VAL A 183 -7.99 9.42 -4.73
CA VAL A 183 -8.72 9.84 -3.53
C VAL A 183 -10.17 9.35 -3.54
N VAL A 184 -10.86 9.44 -4.67
CA VAL A 184 -12.22 8.90 -4.84
C VAL A 184 -12.24 7.40 -4.62
N LEU A 185 -11.28 6.65 -5.17
CA LEU A 185 -11.15 5.21 -4.93
C LEU A 185 -10.98 4.92 -3.43
N ILE A 186 -10.10 5.67 -2.75
CA ILE A 186 -9.89 5.53 -1.31
C ILE A 186 -11.19 5.79 -0.55
N VAL A 187 -11.89 6.89 -0.83
CA VAL A 187 -13.13 7.26 -0.13
C VAL A 187 -14.25 6.26 -0.40
N MET A 188 -14.41 5.79 -1.64
CA MET A 188 -15.41 4.79 -2.03
C MET A 188 -15.18 3.47 -1.29
N VAL A 189 -13.93 3.01 -1.23
CA VAL A 189 -13.58 1.75 -0.55
C VAL A 189 -13.75 1.90 0.96
N LEU A 190 -13.33 3.02 1.55
CA LEU A 190 -13.36 3.24 3.00
C LEU A 190 -14.75 3.48 3.57
N PHE A 191 -15.56 4.31 2.91
CA PHE A 191 -16.84 4.77 3.46
C PHE A 191 -18.04 4.05 2.87
N PHE A 192 -17.95 3.62 1.61
CA PHE A 192 -19.06 2.96 0.92
C PHE A 192 -18.90 1.43 0.85
N GLY A 193 -17.73 0.90 1.23
CA GLY A 193 -17.46 -0.53 1.21
C GLY A 193 -17.51 -1.15 -0.19
N TRP A 194 -17.29 -0.35 -1.23
CA TRP A 194 -17.35 -0.81 -2.61
C TRP A 194 -16.16 -1.72 -2.94
N ASP A 195 -16.38 -2.65 -3.88
CA ASP A 195 -15.31 -3.51 -4.37
C ASP A 195 -14.22 -2.65 -5.03
N VAL A 196 -12.99 -2.78 -4.50
CA VAL A 196 -11.81 -2.05 -4.95
C VAL A 196 -11.55 -2.28 -6.44
N GLY A 197 -11.82 -3.49 -6.90
CA GLY A 197 -11.58 -3.94 -8.26
C GLY A 197 -12.46 -3.27 -9.28
N MET A 198 -13.77 -3.35 -9.04
CA MET A 198 -14.78 -2.72 -9.88
C MET A 198 -14.62 -1.20 -9.88
N THR A 199 -14.36 -0.60 -8.71
CA THR A 199 -14.14 0.85 -8.59
C THR A 199 -12.91 1.29 -9.38
N ALA A 200 -11.79 0.58 -9.22
CA ALA A 200 -10.55 0.88 -9.96
C ALA A 200 -10.72 0.69 -11.47
N PHE A 201 -11.40 -0.38 -11.90
CA PHE A 201 -11.66 -0.63 -13.31
C PHE A 201 -12.52 0.46 -13.93
N PHE A 202 -13.56 0.91 -13.22
CA PHE A 202 -14.42 2.01 -13.66
C PHE A 202 -13.65 3.34 -13.77
N LEU A 203 -12.81 3.66 -12.79
CA LEU A 203 -11.96 4.84 -12.82
C LEU A 203 -10.89 4.76 -13.93
N GLY A 204 -10.31 3.58 -14.16
CA GLY A 204 -9.40 3.36 -15.29
C GLY A 204 -10.09 3.53 -16.64
N ALA A 205 -11.34 3.07 -16.78
CA ALA A 205 -12.13 3.30 -17.99
C ALA A 205 -12.40 4.80 -18.21
N ILE A 206 -12.68 5.55 -17.14
CA ILE A 206 -12.79 7.02 -17.19
C ILE A 206 -11.46 7.64 -17.67
N PHE A 207 -10.31 7.17 -17.20
CA PHE A 207 -9.02 7.69 -17.65
C PHE A 207 -8.78 7.54 -19.16
N ILE A 208 -9.17 6.41 -19.74
CA ILE A 208 -9.10 6.20 -21.19
C ILE A 208 -10.09 7.12 -21.92
N VAL A 209 -11.34 7.19 -21.47
CA VAL A 209 -12.39 7.99 -22.14
C VAL A 209 -12.02 9.48 -22.17
N PHE A 210 -11.39 10.00 -21.11
CA PHE A 210 -10.94 11.39 -21.05
C PHE A 210 -9.51 11.60 -21.59
N THR A 211 -8.88 10.61 -22.23
CA THR A 211 -7.50 10.68 -22.78
C THR A 211 -6.47 11.19 -21.76
N ILE A 212 -6.63 10.77 -20.50
CA ILE A 212 -5.77 11.15 -19.38
C ILE A 212 -4.47 10.34 -19.40
N ALA A 213 -4.55 9.09 -19.87
CA ALA A 213 -3.42 8.19 -20.11
C ALA A 213 -3.51 7.61 -21.53
N ASP A 214 -2.37 7.32 -22.13
CA ASP A 214 -2.27 6.64 -23.41
C ASP A 214 -2.70 5.17 -23.24
N ASP A 215 -3.77 4.79 -23.94
CA ASP A 215 -4.43 3.49 -23.83
C ASP A 215 -3.54 2.35 -24.33
N GLU A 216 -2.79 2.57 -25.42
CA GLU A 216 -1.88 1.57 -25.97
C GLU A 216 -0.73 1.28 -24.99
N GLN A 217 -0.15 2.32 -24.37
CA GLN A 217 0.92 2.15 -23.39
C GLN A 217 0.41 1.56 -22.07
N ALA A 218 -0.79 1.95 -21.61
CA ALA A 218 -1.36 1.42 -20.37
C ALA A 218 -1.66 -0.08 -20.44
N VAL A 219 -2.15 -0.55 -21.59
CA VAL A 219 -2.42 -1.98 -21.85
C VAL A 219 -1.12 -2.77 -21.99
N LYS A 220 -0.09 -2.20 -22.63
CA LYS A 220 1.23 -2.86 -22.74
C LYS A 220 1.94 -3.03 -21.40
N ASN A 221 1.79 -2.06 -20.50
CA ASN A 221 2.41 -2.10 -19.18
C ASN A 221 1.68 -3.03 -18.19
N MET A 222 0.54 -3.62 -18.57
CA MET A 222 -0.12 -4.61 -17.73
C MET A 222 0.69 -5.92 -17.68
N PRO A 223 0.92 -6.49 -16.48
CA PRO A 223 1.58 -7.77 -16.31
C PRO A 223 0.61 -8.93 -16.62
N TRP A 224 0.30 -9.14 -17.90
CA TRP A 224 -0.61 -10.20 -18.39
C TRP A 224 -0.19 -11.62 -17.93
N GLY A 225 1.09 -11.86 -17.68
CA GLY A 225 1.60 -13.12 -17.16
C GLY A 225 1.26 -13.41 -15.69
N SER A 226 0.86 -12.40 -14.90
CA SER A 226 0.43 -12.63 -13.51
C SER A 226 -0.98 -13.22 -13.42
N SER A 227 -1.80 -13.07 -14.46
CA SER A 227 -3.13 -13.71 -14.56
C SER A 227 -3.09 -15.17 -15.02
N SER A 228 -2.05 -15.61 -15.73
CA SER A 228 -1.92 -17.03 -16.16
C SER A 228 -1.58 -17.96 -14.99
N TRP A 229 -0.78 -17.48 -14.01
CA TRP A 229 -0.49 -18.21 -12.78
C TRP A 229 -1.73 -18.63 -11.99
N TRP A 230 -2.83 -17.86 -12.06
CA TRP A 230 -4.10 -18.20 -11.41
C TRP A 230 -4.98 -19.19 -12.18
N ALA A 231 -4.73 -19.37 -13.48
CA ALA A 231 -5.42 -20.39 -14.27
C ALA A 231 -4.82 -21.79 -14.01
N GLU A 232 -3.55 -21.86 -13.62
CA GLU A 232 -2.85 -23.11 -13.26
C GLU A 232 -3.04 -23.52 -11.78
N CYS A 233 -3.45 -22.60 -10.90
CA CYS A 233 -3.75 -22.91 -9.49
C CYS A 233 -5.23 -23.22 -9.22
N ARG A 234 -6.02 -23.60 -10.24
CA ARG A 234 -7.41 -24.04 -10.07
C ARG A 234 -7.56 -25.53 -10.36
#